data_AF-K9GCM4-F1
#
_entry.id   AF-K9GCM4-F1
#
_cell.length_a   1.000
_cell.length_b   1.000
_cell.length_c   1.000
_cell.angle_alpha   90.00
_cell.angle_beta   90.00
_cell.angle_gamma   90.00
#
_symmetry.space_group_name_H-M   'P 1'
#
loop_
_entity.id
_entity.type
_entity.pdbx_description
1 polymer ?
#
loop_
_entity_poly.entity_id
_entity_poly.type
_entity_poly.pdbx_seq_one_letter_code
_entity_poly.pdbx_strand_id
1 'polypeptide(L)'
;MDPISAENTLAYHGLWMKSTTTDGVTSAHTPPDQIKSLIRTFLEDIGFDRSIHVVQDHEMTRAVWQYFQSLELGEKTEQSVQQTLHPSVNFAYHGYTTLPFQVRVLGAIQFLYMFLVDDVAEEFIEDLQAFGQNFVLNQQHKHPVLAGLDSHLRNLSHYYGPYCHSVMIKGMLDYINGRIIEHKIKVSKFQFSSASRLMPMFLRSKVGGAEIMIHFLYPNSVFPEEEFVMKYFPVTLELVLFIDFTNDILSYYKEFCLSNETGNFVSNFADTHHVQHVDVLRYLTSYTPEVIKSAYKQLQSNPSLLALIKDFTQGMIMLFTAHRRYHLVELFAEEQYLPPYDEDA
;
A
#
# COMPACT_ATOMS: atom_id res chain seq x y z
N MET A 1 25.18 22.62 -15.45
CA MET A 1 25.20 21.95 -14.13
C MET A 1 25.29 20.46 -14.40
N ASP A 2 26.18 19.76 -13.70
CA ASP A 2 26.14 18.29 -13.66
C ASP A 2 24.74 17.86 -13.20
N PRO A 3 24.03 16.97 -13.91
CA PRO A 3 22.73 16.45 -13.49
C PRO A 3 22.74 15.98 -12.03
N ILE A 4 23.85 15.38 -11.58
CA ILE A 4 24.07 14.94 -10.21
C ILE A 4 24.07 16.14 -9.24
N SER A 5 24.67 17.26 -9.64
CA SER A 5 24.68 18.49 -8.83
C SER A 5 23.32 19.19 -8.81
N ALA A 6 22.51 19.07 -9.86
CA ALA A 6 21.15 19.63 -9.88
C ALA A 6 20.20 18.80 -8.99
N GLU A 7 20.29 17.46 -9.03
CA GLU A 7 19.60 16.54 -8.11
C GLU A 7 19.97 16.82 -6.64
N ASN A 8 21.24 17.14 -6.35
CA ASN A 8 21.69 17.51 -5.00
C ASN A 8 21.04 18.80 -4.46
N THR A 9 20.53 19.67 -5.33
CA THR A 9 19.88 20.94 -4.91
C THR A 9 18.36 20.84 -4.93
N LEU A 10 17.81 19.98 -5.79
CA LEU A 10 16.39 19.62 -5.87
C LEU A 10 16.20 18.21 -5.29
N ALA A 11 16.42 18.06 -3.99
CA ALA A 11 16.13 16.82 -3.28
C ALA A 11 14.61 16.61 -3.22
N TYR A 12 14.01 16.09 -4.28
CA TYR A 12 12.61 15.68 -4.24
C TYR A 12 12.52 14.46 -3.30
N HIS A 13 11.92 14.69 -2.11
CA HIS A 13 11.76 13.75 -0.99
C HIS A 13 12.96 13.42 -0.12
N GLY A 14 14.08 14.14 -0.24
CA GLY A 14 15.15 14.08 0.76
C GLY A 14 15.83 12.72 0.96
N LEU A 15 15.57 11.71 0.10
CA LEU A 15 16.17 10.37 0.08
C LEU A 15 17.67 10.46 -0.23
N TRP A 16 18.42 11.06 0.69
CA TRP A 16 19.85 11.28 0.57
C TRP A 16 20.57 10.20 1.37
N MET A 17 21.12 9.24 0.65
CA MET A 17 22.11 8.33 1.23
C MET A 17 23.49 8.73 0.76
N LYS A 18 24.43 8.84 1.70
CA LYS A 18 25.84 9.01 1.36
C LYS A 18 26.27 7.76 0.58
N SER A 19 26.65 7.94 -0.69
CA SER A 19 27.26 6.86 -1.47
C SER A 19 28.44 6.30 -0.67
N THR A 20 28.32 5.05 -0.23
CA THR A 20 29.45 4.32 0.34
C THR A 20 30.34 3.93 -0.83
N THR A 21 31.46 4.64 -0.99
CA THR A 21 32.59 4.18 -1.81
C THR A 21 33.22 2.96 -1.12
N THR A 22 32.54 1.83 -1.18
CA THR A 22 33.08 0.53 -0.83
C THR A 22 32.90 -0.36 -2.04
N ASP A 23 33.94 -0.42 -2.86
CA ASP A 23 34.13 -1.46 -3.86
C ASP A 23 34.16 -2.81 -3.12
N GLY A 24 33.02 -3.50 -3.15
CA GLY A 24 32.84 -4.74 -2.42
C GLY A 24 31.38 -5.16 -2.38
N VAL A 25 30.87 -5.68 -3.50
CA VAL A 25 29.62 -6.46 -3.51
C VAL A 25 29.90 -7.76 -2.76
N THR A 26 29.79 -7.71 -1.44
CA THR A 26 29.61 -8.91 -0.63
C THR A 26 28.16 -8.92 -0.19
N SER A 27 27.38 -9.75 -0.88
CA SER A 27 26.05 -10.23 -0.49
C SER A 27 26.16 -11.00 0.85
N ALA A 28 26.49 -10.30 1.92
CA ALA A 28 26.34 -10.84 3.26
C ALA A 28 24.86 -10.68 3.61
N HIS A 29 24.14 -11.80 3.78
CA HIS A 29 22.78 -11.78 4.30
C HIS A 29 22.73 -10.88 5.54
N THR A 30 21.91 -9.84 5.49
CA THR A 30 21.70 -8.95 6.62
C THR A 30 21.24 -9.78 7.81
N PRO A 31 21.93 -9.74 8.98
CA PRO A 31 21.53 -10.55 10.13
C PRO A 31 20.07 -10.25 10.52
N PRO A 32 19.24 -11.29 10.77
CA PRO A 32 17.85 -11.11 11.18
C PRO A 32 17.68 -10.16 12.36
N ASP A 33 18.62 -10.14 13.31
CA ASP A 33 18.60 -9.24 14.48
C ASP A 33 18.69 -7.76 14.10
N GLN A 34 19.43 -7.43 13.03
CA GLN A 34 19.52 -6.05 12.56
C GLN A 34 18.19 -5.59 11.96
N ILE A 35 17.52 -6.45 11.18
CA ILE A 35 16.21 -6.17 10.58
C ILE A 35 15.15 -6.04 11.67
N LYS A 36 15.15 -6.99 12.63
CA LYS A 36 14.28 -6.98 13.81
C LYS A 36 14.41 -5.67 14.60
N SER A 37 15.63 -5.20 14.83
CA SER A 37 15.90 -3.92 15.51
C SER A 37 15.39 -2.72 14.73
N LEU A 38 15.58 -2.68 13.40
CA LEU A 38 15.10 -1.58 12.55
C LEU A 38 13.57 -1.50 12.51
N ILE A 39 12.89 -2.64 12.31
CA ILE A 39 11.42 -2.70 12.29
C ILE A 39 10.85 -2.32 13.66
N ARG A 40 11.45 -2.79 14.76
CA ARG A 40 11.02 -2.38 16.11
C ARG A 40 11.12 -0.88 16.31
N THR A 41 12.27 -0.30 16.00
CA THR A 41 12.51 1.14 16.15
C THR A 41 11.47 1.93 15.38
N PHE A 42 11.19 1.53 14.13
CA PHE A 42 10.14 2.14 13.33
C PHE A 42 8.75 2.07 14.00
N LEU A 43 8.34 0.89 14.48
CA LEU A 43 7.04 0.71 15.14
C LEU A 43 6.93 1.54 16.44
N GLU A 44 8.02 1.67 17.19
CA GLU A 44 8.09 2.50 18.40
C GLU A 44 8.02 4.00 18.06
N ASP A 45 8.74 4.45 17.03
CA ASP A 45 8.83 5.86 16.63
C ASP A 45 7.54 6.42 16.04
N ILE A 46 6.73 5.57 15.40
CA ILE A 46 5.38 5.94 14.94
C ILE A 46 4.33 5.84 16.06
N GLY A 47 4.71 5.31 17.22
CA GLY A 47 3.81 5.11 18.37
C GLY A 47 2.74 4.07 18.11
N PHE A 48 3.11 2.92 17.51
CA PHE A 48 2.17 1.83 17.27
C PHE A 48 1.66 1.21 18.58
N ASP A 49 0.34 1.21 18.76
CA ASP A 49 -0.33 0.59 19.91
C ASP A 49 -0.56 -0.90 19.66
N ARG A 50 0.34 -1.71 20.22
CA ARG A 50 0.32 -3.18 20.14
C ARG A 50 -0.80 -3.81 20.98
N SER A 51 -1.54 -3.05 21.77
CA SER A 51 -2.68 -3.54 22.54
C SER A 51 -3.98 -3.61 21.73
N ILE A 52 -3.98 -3.06 20.51
CA ILE A 52 -5.11 -3.17 19.59
C ILE A 52 -5.20 -4.62 19.09
N HIS A 53 -6.37 -5.23 19.24
CA HIS A 53 -6.63 -6.59 18.78
C HIS A 53 -7.40 -6.56 17.46
N VAL A 54 -7.15 -7.56 16.61
CA VAL A 54 -7.97 -7.78 15.41
C VAL A 54 -9.39 -8.14 15.84
N VAL A 55 -10.38 -7.46 15.26
CA VAL A 55 -11.80 -7.74 15.54
C VAL A 55 -12.44 -8.28 14.28
N GLN A 56 -13.03 -9.47 14.40
CA GLN A 56 -13.78 -10.08 13.31
C GLN A 56 -15.15 -9.40 13.18
N ASP A 57 -15.33 -8.61 12.11
CA ASP A 57 -16.62 -8.00 11.78
C ASP A 57 -17.43 -8.94 10.87
N HIS A 58 -18.14 -9.89 11.48
CA HIS A 58 -18.92 -10.90 10.75
C HIS A 58 -20.01 -10.30 9.85
N GLU A 59 -20.56 -9.13 10.21
CA GLU A 59 -21.57 -8.45 9.42
C GLU A 59 -20.94 -7.88 8.14
N MET A 60 -19.79 -7.22 8.28
CA MET A 60 -19.03 -6.71 7.14
C MET A 60 -18.51 -7.85 6.26
N THR A 61 -17.99 -8.93 6.84
CA THR A 61 -17.57 -10.14 6.09
C THR A 61 -18.71 -10.69 5.26
N ARG A 62 -19.91 -10.80 5.82
CA ARG A 62 -21.10 -11.27 5.10
C ARG A 62 -21.46 -10.32 3.96
N ALA A 63 -21.45 -9.01 4.21
CA ALA A 63 -21.80 -8.02 3.19
C ALA A 63 -20.82 -8.04 2.00
N VAL A 64 -19.52 -8.11 2.26
CA VAL A 64 -18.47 -8.21 1.22
C VAL A 64 -18.59 -9.53 0.47
N TRP A 65 -18.79 -10.64 1.17
CA TRP A 65 -18.96 -11.95 0.53
C TRP A 65 -20.20 -11.98 -0.37
N GLN A 66 -21.35 -11.47 0.09
CA GLN A 66 -22.57 -11.38 -0.71
C GLN A 66 -22.37 -10.55 -1.98
N TYR A 67 -21.60 -9.47 -1.90
CA TYR A 67 -21.24 -8.68 -3.08
C TYR A 67 -20.50 -9.55 -4.11
N PHE A 68 -19.44 -10.26 -3.72
CA PHE A 68 -18.67 -11.08 -4.66
C PHE A 68 -19.45 -12.32 -5.16
N GLN A 69 -20.30 -12.93 -4.33
CA GLN A 69 -21.19 -14.02 -4.77
C GLN A 69 -22.15 -13.58 -5.89
N SER A 70 -22.60 -12.32 -5.85
CA SER A 70 -23.52 -11.78 -6.87
C SER A 70 -22.88 -11.62 -8.26
N LEU A 71 -21.55 -11.75 -8.36
CA LEU A 71 -20.81 -11.58 -9.61
C LEU A 71 -20.63 -12.88 -10.41
N GLU A 72 -21.07 -14.03 -9.86
CA GLU A 72 -21.01 -15.35 -10.52
C GLU A 72 -19.61 -15.67 -11.07
N LEU A 73 -18.58 -15.53 -10.23
CA LEU A 73 -17.17 -15.52 -10.63
C LEU A 73 -16.59 -16.89 -11.04
N GLY A 74 -17.33 -17.97 -10.78
CA GLY A 74 -16.88 -19.35 -10.96
C GLY A 74 -15.95 -19.83 -9.84
N GLU A 75 -15.86 -21.15 -9.69
CA GLU A 75 -15.25 -21.81 -8.52
C GLU A 75 -13.80 -21.35 -8.23
N LYS A 76 -12.96 -21.26 -9.27
CA LYS A 76 -11.55 -20.87 -9.10
C LYS A 76 -11.40 -19.47 -8.53
N THR A 77 -12.11 -18.50 -9.11
CA THR A 77 -12.04 -17.10 -8.68
C THR A 77 -12.68 -16.92 -7.30
N GLU A 78 -13.76 -17.65 -7.00
CA GLU A 78 -14.38 -17.64 -5.68
C GLU A 78 -13.42 -18.13 -4.59
N GLN A 79 -12.57 -19.13 -4.88
CA GLN A 79 -11.53 -19.54 -3.94
C GLN A 79 -10.52 -18.42 -3.66
N SER A 80 -10.09 -17.68 -4.69
CA SER A 80 -9.22 -16.50 -4.50
C SER A 80 -9.90 -15.39 -3.70
N VAL A 81 -11.20 -15.17 -3.91
CA VAL A 81 -11.99 -14.24 -3.10
C VAL A 81 -12.03 -14.69 -1.64
N GLN A 82 -12.27 -15.98 -1.37
CA GLN A 82 -12.30 -16.51 0.00
C GLN A 82 -10.96 -16.34 0.72
N GLN A 83 -9.85 -16.58 0.03
CA GLN A 83 -8.50 -16.42 0.59
C GLN A 83 -8.17 -14.96 0.95
N THR A 84 -8.74 -13.99 0.22
CA THR A 84 -8.46 -12.56 0.39
C THR A 84 -9.55 -11.82 1.18
N LEU A 85 -10.69 -12.47 1.45
CA LEU A 85 -11.85 -11.87 2.12
C LEU A 85 -11.52 -11.35 3.51
N HIS A 86 -10.99 -12.21 4.38
CA HIS A 86 -10.70 -11.84 5.77
C HIS A 86 -9.63 -10.74 5.88
N PRO A 87 -8.48 -10.82 5.17
CA PRO A 87 -7.51 -9.72 5.13
C PRO A 87 -8.12 -8.38 4.67
N SER A 88 -8.98 -8.41 3.63
CA SER A 88 -9.62 -7.20 3.10
C SER A 88 -10.58 -6.56 4.09
N VAL A 89 -11.39 -7.40 4.75
CA VAL A 89 -12.34 -6.97 5.79
C VAL A 89 -11.59 -6.39 6.98
N ASN A 90 -10.58 -7.09 7.50
CA ASN A 90 -9.82 -6.61 8.65
C ASN A 90 -9.14 -5.28 8.36
N PHE A 91 -8.53 -5.13 7.18
CA PHE A 91 -7.93 -3.86 6.81
C PHE A 91 -8.95 -2.72 6.81
N ALA A 92 -10.09 -2.95 6.16
CA ALA A 92 -11.14 -1.94 6.09
C ALA A 92 -11.72 -1.63 7.48
N TYR A 93 -11.87 -2.63 8.33
CA TYR A 93 -12.42 -2.47 9.68
C TYR A 93 -11.51 -1.59 10.53
N HIS A 94 -10.21 -1.88 10.55
CA HIS A 94 -9.26 -1.19 11.39
C HIS A 94 -8.88 0.19 10.83
N GLY A 95 -8.61 0.28 9.52
CA GLY A 95 -8.22 1.55 8.89
C GLY A 95 -9.35 2.58 8.85
N TYR A 96 -10.61 2.14 8.78
CA TYR A 96 -11.76 3.02 8.56
C TYR A 96 -12.79 2.91 9.68
N THR A 97 -12.38 2.50 10.89
CA THR A 97 -13.25 2.15 12.02
C THR A 97 -14.26 3.24 12.39
N THR A 98 -13.88 4.51 12.23
CA THR A 98 -14.72 5.69 12.54
C THR A 98 -15.68 6.06 11.41
N LEU A 99 -15.60 5.41 10.25
CA LEU A 99 -16.45 5.69 9.10
C LEU A 99 -17.75 4.85 9.11
N PRO A 100 -18.80 5.32 8.42
CA PRO A 100 -20.06 4.59 8.28
C PRO A 100 -19.83 3.17 7.77
N PHE A 101 -20.62 2.21 8.27
CA PHE A 101 -20.53 0.79 7.91
C PHE A 101 -20.46 0.56 6.39
N GLN A 102 -21.30 1.26 5.62
CA GLN A 102 -21.32 1.15 4.17
C GLN A 102 -20.00 1.58 3.51
N VAL A 103 -19.32 2.60 4.05
CA VAL A 103 -18.01 3.04 3.54
C VAL A 103 -16.93 2.01 3.86
N ARG A 104 -16.98 1.40 5.05
CA ARG A 104 -16.09 0.29 5.42
C ARG A 104 -16.28 -0.92 4.49
N VAL A 105 -17.52 -1.29 4.17
CA VAL A 105 -17.84 -2.35 3.18
C VAL A 105 -17.26 -2.01 1.80
N LEU A 106 -17.43 -0.77 1.33
CA LEU A 106 -16.86 -0.34 0.05
C LEU A 106 -15.33 -0.40 0.05
N GLY A 107 -14.69 0.03 1.14
CA GLY A 107 -13.25 -0.10 1.32
C GLY A 107 -12.80 -1.57 1.26
N ALA A 108 -13.48 -2.46 2.00
CA ALA A 108 -13.17 -3.89 1.97
C ALA A 108 -13.30 -4.49 0.56
N ILE A 109 -14.33 -4.13 -0.20
CA ILE A 109 -14.50 -4.54 -1.60
C ILE A 109 -13.35 -4.02 -2.46
N GLN A 110 -12.96 -2.75 -2.31
CA GLN A 110 -11.84 -2.16 -3.03
C GLN A 110 -10.52 -2.90 -2.76
N PHE A 111 -10.22 -3.22 -1.50
CA PHE A 111 -9.00 -3.95 -1.13
C PHE A 111 -9.01 -5.38 -1.64
N LEU A 112 -10.16 -6.04 -1.61
CA LEU A 112 -10.29 -7.38 -2.18
C LEU A 112 -9.98 -7.35 -3.67
N TYR A 113 -10.52 -6.38 -4.42
CA TYR A 113 -10.15 -6.20 -5.82
C TYR A 113 -8.66 -5.91 -6.02
N MET A 114 -8.04 -5.11 -5.15
CA MET A 114 -6.60 -4.86 -5.23
C MET A 114 -5.79 -6.14 -5.00
N PHE A 115 -6.16 -6.97 -4.02
CA PHE A 115 -5.50 -8.28 -3.81
C PHE A 115 -5.72 -9.24 -4.98
N LEU A 116 -6.92 -9.30 -5.54
CA LEU A 116 -7.16 -10.07 -6.76
C LEU A 116 -6.27 -9.55 -7.89
N VAL A 117 -6.19 -8.25 -8.12
CA VAL A 117 -5.28 -7.70 -9.15
C VAL A 117 -3.81 -8.02 -8.83
N ASP A 118 -3.40 -8.05 -7.57
CA ASP A 118 -2.05 -8.44 -7.16
C ASP A 118 -1.74 -9.91 -7.48
N ASP A 119 -2.67 -10.81 -7.14
CA ASP A 119 -2.50 -12.27 -7.16
C ASP A 119 -2.83 -12.91 -8.52
N VAL A 120 -3.86 -12.43 -9.22
CA VAL A 120 -4.39 -13.06 -10.45
C VAL A 120 -4.11 -12.27 -11.73
N ALA A 121 -3.32 -11.19 -11.66
CA ALA A 121 -2.89 -10.45 -12.85
C ALA A 121 -2.24 -11.33 -13.92
N GLU A 122 -1.51 -12.38 -13.54
CA GLU A 122 -0.85 -13.28 -14.51
C GLU A 122 -1.85 -14.13 -15.32
N GLU A 123 -3.04 -14.41 -14.78
CA GLU A 123 -4.00 -15.35 -15.39
C GLU A 123 -4.87 -14.71 -16.49
N PHE A 124 -5.10 -13.39 -16.42
CA PHE A 124 -5.89 -12.62 -17.39
C PHE A 124 -5.21 -11.31 -17.77
N ILE A 125 -3.87 -11.32 -17.83
CA ILE A 125 -3.06 -10.13 -18.10
C ILE A 125 -3.49 -9.37 -19.37
N GLU A 126 -3.96 -10.07 -20.40
CA GLU A 126 -4.47 -9.47 -21.64
C GLU A 126 -5.75 -8.66 -21.41
N ASP A 127 -6.70 -9.20 -20.64
CA ASP A 127 -7.95 -8.49 -20.31
C ASP A 127 -7.66 -7.33 -19.34
N LEU A 128 -6.71 -7.51 -18.42
CA LEU A 128 -6.28 -6.46 -17.50
C LEU A 128 -5.61 -5.29 -18.24
N GLN A 129 -4.85 -5.55 -19.31
CA GLN A 129 -4.25 -4.52 -20.17
C GLN A 129 -5.29 -3.65 -20.86
N ALA A 130 -6.44 -4.21 -21.23
CA ALA A 130 -7.53 -3.47 -21.87
C ALA A 130 -8.42 -2.74 -20.86
N PHE A 131 -8.33 -3.05 -19.56
CA PHE A 131 -9.24 -2.55 -18.53
C PHE A 131 -9.42 -1.03 -18.58
N GLY A 132 -8.32 -0.27 -18.57
CA GLY A 132 -8.40 1.19 -18.55
C GLY A 132 -9.06 1.79 -19.78
N GLN A 133 -8.79 1.24 -20.97
CA GLN A 133 -9.43 1.68 -22.21
C GLN A 133 -10.93 1.36 -22.20
N ASN A 134 -11.27 0.14 -21.80
CA ASN A 134 -12.66 -0.29 -21.70
C ASN A 134 -13.44 0.55 -20.68
N PHE A 135 -12.84 0.82 -19.51
CA PHE A 135 -13.44 1.65 -18.47
C PHE A 135 -13.76 3.06 -18.98
N VAL A 136 -12.80 3.73 -19.63
CA VAL A 136 -12.97 5.09 -20.14
C VAL A 136 -13.99 5.15 -21.27
N LEU A 137 -13.99 4.17 -22.17
CA LEU A 137 -14.91 4.10 -23.32
C LEU A 137 -16.26 3.46 -22.99
N ASN A 138 -16.49 3.08 -21.72
CA ASN A 138 -17.68 2.36 -21.26
C ASN A 138 -17.96 1.08 -22.08
N GLN A 139 -16.90 0.34 -22.39
CA GLN A 139 -16.96 -0.96 -23.07
C GLN A 139 -17.06 -2.10 -22.05
N GLN A 140 -17.64 -3.22 -22.48
CA GLN A 140 -17.78 -4.39 -21.61
C GLN A 140 -16.44 -5.06 -21.35
N HIS A 141 -16.25 -5.53 -20.12
CA HIS A 141 -15.12 -6.38 -19.74
C HIS A 141 -15.49 -7.86 -19.92
N LYS A 142 -14.56 -8.66 -20.42
CA LYS A 142 -14.79 -10.11 -20.62
C LYS A 142 -14.79 -10.88 -19.30
N HIS A 143 -13.92 -10.49 -18.37
CA HIS A 143 -13.75 -11.18 -17.11
C HIS A 143 -14.73 -10.63 -16.05
N PRO A 144 -15.50 -11.48 -15.35
CA PRO A 144 -16.48 -11.05 -14.34
C PRO A 144 -15.90 -10.20 -13.21
N VAL A 145 -14.68 -10.50 -12.74
CA VAL A 145 -13.97 -9.67 -11.74
C VAL A 145 -13.75 -8.25 -12.25
N LEU A 146 -13.35 -8.09 -13.52
CA LEU A 146 -13.09 -6.78 -14.11
C LEU A 146 -14.39 -6.01 -14.35
N ALA A 147 -15.46 -6.70 -14.75
CA ALA A 147 -16.79 -6.10 -14.85
C ALA A 147 -17.30 -5.62 -13.48
N GLY A 148 -17.10 -6.42 -12.42
CA GLY A 148 -17.42 -6.04 -11.05
C GLY A 148 -16.59 -4.86 -10.55
N LEU A 149 -15.28 -4.85 -10.81
CA LEU A 149 -14.39 -3.74 -10.46
C LEU A 149 -14.81 -2.45 -11.17
N ASP A 150 -15.11 -2.49 -12.47
CA ASP A 150 -15.63 -1.34 -13.21
C ASP A 150 -16.90 -0.78 -12.55
N SER A 151 -17.87 -1.67 -12.25
CA SER A 151 -19.11 -1.28 -11.58
C SER A 151 -18.86 -0.67 -10.20
N HIS A 152 -17.97 -1.27 -9.40
CA HIS A 152 -17.56 -0.77 -8.09
C HIS A 152 -17.00 0.65 -8.19
N LEU A 153 -16.02 0.85 -9.08
CA LEU A 153 -15.35 2.13 -9.30
C LEU A 153 -16.32 3.23 -9.75
N ARG A 154 -17.27 2.91 -10.65
CA ARG A 154 -18.33 3.86 -11.03
C ARG A 154 -19.25 4.17 -9.86
N ASN A 155 -19.61 3.15 -9.06
CA ASN A 155 -20.50 3.29 -7.92
C ASN A 155 -19.92 4.19 -6.80
N LEU A 156 -18.60 4.30 -6.67
CA LEU A 156 -17.96 5.20 -5.70
C LEU A 156 -18.40 6.66 -5.87
N SER A 157 -18.84 7.09 -7.06
CA SER A 157 -19.35 8.45 -7.30
C SER A 157 -20.58 8.82 -6.46
N HIS A 158 -21.33 7.83 -5.95
CA HIS A 158 -22.45 8.07 -5.03
C HIS A 158 -22.01 8.44 -3.61
N TYR A 159 -20.75 8.20 -3.26
CA TYR A 159 -20.23 8.33 -1.88
C TYR A 159 -19.16 9.41 -1.75
N TYR A 160 -18.48 9.76 -2.83
CA TYR A 160 -17.31 10.64 -2.82
C TYR A 160 -17.51 11.81 -3.79
N GLY A 161 -16.91 12.95 -3.47
CA GLY A 161 -16.96 14.13 -4.33
C GLY A 161 -16.19 13.93 -5.64
N PRO A 162 -16.42 14.78 -6.65
CA PRO A 162 -15.79 14.65 -7.96
C PRO A 162 -14.26 14.55 -7.94
N TYR A 163 -13.57 15.30 -7.09
CA TYR A 163 -12.11 15.23 -6.97
C TYR A 163 -11.67 13.89 -6.40
N CYS A 164 -12.20 13.52 -5.23
CA CYS A 164 -11.86 12.29 -4.52
C CYS A 164 -12.18 11.05 -5.38
N HIS A 165 -13.35 11.04 -6.03
CA HIS A 165 -13.74 10.00 -6.98
C HIS A 165 -12.74 9.90 -8.13
N SER A 166 -12.41 11.01 -8.80
CA SER A 166 -11.46 11.02 -9.92
C SER A 166 -10.07 10.54 -9.50
N VAL A 167 -9.60 10.90 -8.30
CA VAL A 167 -8.31 10.45 -7.78
C VAL A 167 -8.32 8.94 -7.52
N MET A 168 -9.38 8.38 -6.94
CA MET A 168 -9.48 6.92 -6.74
C MET A 168 -9.52 6.17 -8.07
N ILE A 169 -10.25 6.66 -9.07
CA ILE A 169 -10.24 6.08 -10.43
C ILE A 169 -8.82 6.12 -11.01
N LYS A 170 -8.18 7.29 -11.01
CA LYS A 170 -6.80 7.47 -11.48
C LYS A 170 -5.85 6.52 -10.74
N GLY A 171 -5.99 6.40 -9.42
CA GLY A 171 -5.17 5.56 -8.57
C GLY A 171 -5.32 4.08 -8.94
N MET A 172 -6.55 3.61 -9.17
CA MET A 172 -6.78 2.22 -9.55
C MET A 172 -6.25 1.91 -10.96
N LEU A 173 -6.39 2.85 -11.91
CA LEU A 173 -5.81 2.71 -13.23
C LEU A 173 -4.27 2.68 -13.18
N ASP A 174 -3.67 3.54 -12.35
CA ASP A 174 -2.23 3.53 -12.10
C ASP A 174 -1.77 2.19 -11.49
N TYR A 175 -2.51 1.68 -10.50
CA TYR A 175 -2.24 0.39 -9.84
C TYR A 175 -2.25 -0.77 -10.83
N ILE A 176 -3.32 -0.89 -11.62
CA ILE A 176 -3.44 -1.92 -12.66
C ILE A 176 -2.30 -1.84 -13.67
N ASN A 177 -2.02 -0.63 -14.19
CA ASN A 177 -0.94 -0.43 -15.15
C ASN A 177 0.43 -0.73 -14.52
N GLY A 178 0.64 -0.37 -13.25
CA GLY A 178 1.82 -0.69 -12.48
C GLY A 178 2.07 -2.19 -12.41
N ARG A 179 1.05 -2.98 -12.04
CA ARG A 179 1.12 -4.45 -11.99
C ARG A 179 1.44 -5.07 -13.35
N ILE A 180 0.86 -4.54 -14.43
CA ILE A 180 1.19 -4.95 -15.81
C ILE A 180 2.67 -4.66 -16.12
N ILE A 181 3.18 -3.50 -15.72
CA ILE A 181 4.58 -3.13 -15.91
C ILE A 181 5.51 -4.03 -15.11
N GLU A 182 5.21 -4.32 -13.84
CA GLU A 182 5.99 -5.26 -13.02
C GLU A 182 6.03 -6.65 -13.64
N HIS A 183 4.90 -7.16 -14.12
CA HIS A 183 4.85 -8.42 -14.86
C HIS A 183 5.75 -8.39 -16.10
N LYS A 184 5.69 -7.31 -16.90
CA LYS A 184 6.57 -7.14 -18.07
C LYS A 184 8.04 -7.07 -17.69
N ILE A 185 8.39 -6.37 -16.61
CA ILE A 185 9.75 -6.30 -16.07
C ILE A 185 10.25 -7.70 -15.72
N LYS A 186 9.46 -8.47 -14.96
CA LYS A 186 9.77 -9.84 -14.54
C LYS A 186 9.97 -10.77 -15.75
N VAL A 187 9.04 -10.79 -16.71
CA VAL A 187 9.10 -11.67 -17.88
C VAL A 187 10.26 -11.31 -18.82
N SER A 188 10.53 -10.01 -19.01
CA SER A 188 11.63 -9.54 -19.87
C SER A 188 12.99 -9.51 -19.18
N LYS A 189 13.04 -9.75 -17.86
CA LYS A 189 14.21 -9.53 -17.01
C LYS A 189 14.80 -8.14 -17.17
N PHE A 190 13.93 -7.14 -17.36
CA PHE A 190 14.34 -5.75 -17.52
C PHE A 190 14.97 -5.25 -16.22
N GLN A 191 16.05 -4.48 -16.35
CA GLN A 191 16.71 -3.82 -15.25
C GLN A 191 16.80 -2.33 -15.56
N PHE A 192 16.49 -1.50 -14.55
CA PHE A 192 16.69 -0.07 -14.69
C PHE A 192 18.18 0.25 -14.82
N SER A 193 18.50 1.20 -15.70
CA SER A 193 19.85 1.79 -15.73
C SER A 193 20.17 2.40 -14.37
N SER A 194 21.42 2.29 -13.92
CA SER A 194 21.86 2.98 -12.70
C SER A 194 21.82 4.51 -12.81
N ALA A 195 21.69 5.04 -14.03
CA ALA A 195 21.43 6.47 -14.24
C ALA A 195 19.98 6.88 -13.94
N SER A 196 19.05 5.92 -13.78
CA SER A 196 17.61 6.18 -13.61
C SER A 196 17.20 6.34 -12.14
N ARG A 197 17.88 7.22 -11.40
CA ARG A 197 17.72 7.40 -9.94
C ARG A 197 16.32 7.76 -9.44
N LEU A 198 15.51 8.42 -10.27
CA LEU A 198 14.13 8.81 -9.95
C LEU A 198 13.10 7.72 -10.26
N MET A 199 13.47 6.73 -11.08
CA MET A 199 12.55 5.71 -11.55
C MET A 199 11.98 4.82 -10.44
N PRO A 200 12.73 4.42 -9.39
CA PRO A 200 12.16 3.65 -8.29
C PRO A 200 10.99 4.37 -7.61
N MET A 201 11.11 5.67 -7.36
CA MET A 201 10.04 6.48 -6.77
C MET A 201 8.82 6.60 -7.70
N PHE A 202 9.07 6.80 -8.99
CA PHE A 202 7.99 6.84 -9.98
C PHE A 202 7.23 5.51 -10.02
N LEU A 203 7.95 4.38 -10.12
CA LEU A 203 7.33 3.06 -10.14
C LEU A 203 6.55 2.80 -8.85
N ARG A 204 7.12 3.12 -7.68
CA ARG A 204 6.43 2.95 -6.38
C ARG A 204 5.08 3.64 -6.34
N SER A 205 5.01 4.88 -6.83
CA SER A 205 3.76 5.65 -6.88
C SER A 205 2.67 5.03 -7.77
N LYS A 206 3.06 4.14 -8.70
CA LYS A 206 2.13 3.40 -9.56
C LYS A 206 1.67 2.10 -8.93
N VAL A 207 2.56 1.37 -8.26
CA VAL A 207 2.27 0.01 -7.77
C VAL A 207 1.76 -0.02 -6.32
N GLY A 208 1.78 1.11 -5.59
CA GLY A 208 1.47 1.13 -4.17
C GLY A 208 0.02 1.21 -3.75
N GLY A 209 -0.84 1.87 -4.53
CA GLY A 209 -2.26 2.05 -4.19
C GLY A 209 -2.53 2.92 -2.96
N ALA A 210 -1.51 3.51 -2.32
CA ALA A 210 -1.64 4.36 -1.14
C ALA A 210 -2.59 5.55 -1.33
N GLU A 211 -2.56 6.19 -2.50
CA GLU A 211 -3.44 7.32 -2.80
C GLU A 211 -4.92 6.91 -2.79
N ILE A 212 -5.24 5.67 -3.21
CA ILE A 212 -6.60 5.11 -3.12
C ILE A 212 -7.00 5.00 -1.65
N MET A 213 -6.15 4.37 -0.82
CA MET A 213 -6.41 4.16 0.60
C MET A 213 -6.70 5.48 1.34
N ILE A 214 -5.92 6.53 1.06
CA ILE A 214 -6.13 7.84 1.68
C ILE A 214 -7.44 8.48 1.25
N HIS A 215 -7.81 8.40 -0.02
CA HIS A 215 -9.03 9.04 -0.50
C HIS A 215 -10.32 8.34 -0.01
N PHE A 216 -10.26 7.04 0.30
CA PHE A 216 -11.35 6.34 0.98
C PHE A 216 -11.67 6.90 2.39
N LEU A 217 -10.77 7.70 3.00
CA LEU A 217 -11.01 8.31 4.31
C LEU A 217 -12.03 9.46 4.27
N TYR A 218 -12.36 9.98 3.08
CA TYR A 218 -13.12 11.23 2.95
C TYR A 218 -14.47 11.04 2.21
N PRO A 219 -15.38 10.16 2.69
CA PRO A 219 -16.72 10.07 2.11
C PRO A 219 -17.49 11.38 2.32
N ASN A 220 -18.25 11.80 1.32
CA ASN A 220 -19.01 13.06 1.36
C ASN A 220 -20.04 13.12 2.49
N SER A 221 -20.51 11.97 2.99
CA SER A 221 -21.45 11.91 4.12
C SER A 221 -20.84 12.33 5.46
N VAL A 222 -19.51 12.32 5.59
CA VAL A 222 -18.79 12.67 6.82
C VAL A 222 -17.85 13.86 6.60
N PHE A 223 -17.16 13.87 5.45
CA PHE A 223 -16.21 14.91 5.06
C PHE A 223 -16.60 15.46 3.68
N PRO A 224 -17.62 16.35 3.59
CA PRO A 224 -18.03 16.95 2.33
C PRO A 224 -16.85 17.55 1.58
N GLU A 225 -16.64 17.13 0.33
CA GLU A 225 -15.46 17.52 -0.45
C GLU A 225 -15.27 19.04 -0.54
N GLU A 226 -16.35 19.79 -0.76
CA GLU A 226 -16.35 21.26 -0.86
C GLU A 226 -15.78 21.94 0.40
N GLU A 227 -15.88 21.30 1.56
CA GLU A 227 -15.41 21.85 2.84
C GLU A 227 -14.05 21.31 3.29
N PHE A 228 -13.71 20.07 2.88
CA PHE A 228 -12.58 19.34 3.45
C PHE A 228 -11.40 19.15 2.51
N VAL A 229 -11.58 19.22 1.18
CA VAL A 229 -10.51 18.94 0.22
C VAL A 229 -9.26 19.78 0.48
N MET A 230 -9.42 21.09 0.67
CA MET A 230 -8.29 21.99 0.93
C MET A 230 -7.67 21.83 2.32
N LYS A 231 -8.31 21.09 3.23
CA LYS A 231 -7.80 20.84 4.59
C LYS A 231 -6.89 19.62 4.63
N TYR A 232 -7.20 18.57 3.87
CA TYR A 232 -6.34 17.36 3.82
C TYR A 232 -5.37 17.34 2.65
N PHE A 233 -5.66 18.05 1.54
CA PHE A 233 -4.81 18.07 0.35
C PHE A 233 -3.32 18.37 0.63
N PRO A 234 -2.96 19.33 1.52
CA PRO A 234 -1.55 19.64 1.79
C PRO A 234 -0.74 18.49 2.38
N VAL A 235 -1.38 17.52 3.04
CA VAL A 235 -0.70 16.38 3.68
C VAL A 235 -0.81 15.09 2.86
N THR A 236 -1.52 15.09 1.74
CA THR A 236 -1.78 13.88 0.95
C THR A 236 -0.51 13.15 0.57
N LEU A 237 0.55 13.88 0.20
CA LEU A 237 1.80 13.27 -0.23
C LEU A 237 2.57 12.63 0.94
N GLU A 238 2.63 13.28 2.09
CA GLU A 238 3.18 12.69 3.31
C GLU A 238 2.45 11.40 3.68
N LEU A 239 1.11 11.39 3.59
CA LEU A 239 0.33 10.20 3.86
C LEU A 239 0.59 9.09 2.85
N VAL A 240 0.67 9.41 1.55
CA VAL A 240 1.01 8.44 0.50
C VAL A 240 2.38 7.81 0.75
N LEU A 241 3.40 8.64 0.99
CA LEU A 241 4.76 8.16 1.29
C LEU A 241 4.81 7.33 2.57
N PHE A 242 4.05 7.74 3.59
CA PHE A 242 3.97 6.99 4.83
C PHE A 242 3.43 5.57 4.60
N ILE A 243 2.32 5.42 3.87
CA ILE A 243 1.77 4.09 3.55
C ILE A 243 2.76 3.26 2.75
N ASP A 244 3.27 3.82 1.64
CA ASP A 244 4.14 3.09 0.72
C ASP A 244 5.42 2.61 1.44
N PHE A 245 6.09 3.50 2.16
CA PHE A 245 7.32 3.15 2.88
C PHE A 245 7.08 2.27 4.10
N THR A 246 5.94 2.40 4.77
CA THR A 246 5.56 1.46 5.83
C THR A 246 5.46 0.05 5.26
N ASN A 247 4.81 -0.12 4.10
CA ASN A 247 4.73 -1.42 3.45
C ASN A 247 6.14 -1.93 3.07
N ASP A 248 7.00 -1.08 2.49
CA ASP A 248 8.38 -1.47 2.13
C ASP A 248 9.23 -1.87 3.36
N ILE A 249 9.03 -1.21 4.51
CA ILE A 249 9.71 -1.54 5.78
C ILE A 249 9.22 -2.88 6.32
N LEU A 250 7.90 -3.06 6.40
CA LEU A 250 7.28 -4.21 7.04
C LEU A 250 7.29 -5.46 6.15
N SER A 251 7.33 -5.29 4.83
CA SER A 251 7.50 -6.39 3.87
C SER A 251 8.96 -6.82 3.70
N TYR A 252 9.93 -5.99 4.13
CA TYR A 252 11.35 -6.27 3.90
C TYR A 252 11.77 -7.67 4.32
N TYR A 253 11.31 -8.15 5.49
CA TYR A 253 11.67 -9.48 5.99
C TYR A 253 11.20 -10.60 5.05
N LYS A 254 9.92 -10.61 4.65
CA LYS A 254 9.42 -11.62 3.70
C LYS A 254 10.16 -11.54 2.36
N GLU A 255 10.44 -10.33 1.88
CA GLU A 255 10.96 -10.11 0.53
C GLU A 255 12.44 -10.48 0.44
N PHE A 256 13.28 -9.98 1.35
CA PHE A 256 14.74 -10.16 1.27
C PHE A 256 15.26 -11.37 2.04
N CYS A 257 14.57 -11.82 3.10
CA CYS A 257 15.07 -12.92 3.94
C CYS A 257 14.41 -14.26 3.64
N LEU A 258 13.13 -14.26 3.24
CA LEU A 258 12.39 -15.51 2.98
C LEU A 258 12.32 -15.83 1.49
N SER A 259 12.05 -14.85 0.65
CA SER A 259 11.74 -15.08 -0.77
C SER A 259 12.87 -14.71 -1.75
N ASN A 260 13.91 -13.96 -1.32
CA ASN A 260 14.91 -13.35 -2.21
C ASN A 260 14.26 -12.60 -3.40
N GLU A 261 13.17 -11.88 -3.13
CA GLU A 261 12.46 -11.07 -4.10
C GLU A 261 13.35 -9.95 -4.65
N THR A 262 13.19 -9.66 -5.93
CA THR A 262 13.93 -8.62 -6.65
C THR A 262 12.95 -7.75 -7.44
N GLY A 263 13.31 -6.50 -7.70
CA GLY A 263 12.46 -5.56 -8.43
C GLY A 263 11.43 -4.83 -7.56
N ASN A 264 11.42 -5.04 -6.25
CA ASN A 264 10.69 -4.19 -5.30
C ASN A 264 11.37 -2.81 -5.17
N PHE A 265 10.74 -1.88 -4.46
CA PHE A 265 11.24 -0.53 -4.32
C PHE A 265 12.64 -0.48 -3.70
N VAL A 266 12.86 -1.22 -2.61
CA VAL A 266 14.14 -1.25 -1.89
C VAL A 266 15.28 -1.73 -2.79
N SER A 267 15.08 -2.79 -3.57
CA SER A 267 16.10 -3.30 -4.50
C SER A 267 16.33 -2.35 -5.67
N ASN A 268 15.28 -1.84 -6.31
CA ASN A 268 15.41 -0.86 -7.39
C ASN A 268 16.10 0.43 -6.93
N PHE A 269 15.82 0.88 -5.70
CA PHE A 269 16.48 2.04 -5.12
C PHE A 269 17.96 1.75 -4.82
N ALA A 270 18.25 0.60 -4.21
CA ALA A 270 19.62 0.17 -3.94
C ALA A 270 20.48 0.12 -5.21
N ASP A 271 19.95 -0.49 -6.27
CA ASP A 271 20.64 -0.68 -7.54
C ASP A 271 20.90 0.66 -8.27
N THR A 272 19.90 1.54 -8.31
CA THR A 272 20.01 2.84 -9.01
C THR A 272 20.83 3.88 -8.24
N HIS A 273 20.98 3.74 -6.93
CA HIS A 273 21.76 4.65 -6.08
C HIS A 273 23.11 4.08 -5.64
N HIS A 274 23.45 2.84 -6.02
CA HIS A 274 24.69 2.15 -5.66
C HIS A 274 24.92 2.09 -4.14
N VAL A 275 23.90 1.63 -3.43
CA VAL A 275 23.85 1.51 -1.97
C VAL A 275 23.36 0.13 -1.59
N GLN A 276 23.61 -0.32 -0.36
CA GLN A 276 23.11 -1.61 0.09
C GLN A 276 21.62 -1.51 0.43
N HIS A 277 20.84 -2.55 0.14
CA HIS A 277 19.40 -2.60 0.45
C HIS A 277 19.12 -2.41 1.96
N VAL A 278 20.01 -2.84 2.85
CA VAL A 278 19.90 -2.60 4.30
C VAL A 278 20.07 -1.13 4.68
N ASP A 279 20.87 -0.37 3.92
CA ASP A 279 21.01 1.07 4.15
C ASP A 279 19.72 1.79 3.74
N VAL A 280 19.07 1.33 2.66
CA VAL A 280 17.74 1.83 2.27
C VAL A 280 16.73 1.56 3.38
N LEU A 281 16.67 0.35 3.93
CA LEU A 281 15.79 0.03 5.07
C LEU A 281 16.06 0.94 6.28
N ARG A 282 17.33 1.15 6.64
CA ARG A 282 17.72 2.04 7.74
C ARG A 282 17.26 3.47 7.50
N TYR A 283 17.38 3.94 6.27
CA TYR A 283 16.89 5.26 5.88
C TYR A 283 15.37 5.33 6.00
N LEU A 284 14.63 4.37 5.43
CA LEU A 284 13.17 4.36 5.46
C LEU A 284 12.63 4.31 6.89
N THR A 285 13.21 3.48 7.76
CA THR A 285 12.82 3.38 9.18
C THR A 285 13.06 4.67 9.96
N SER A 286 14.04 5.48 9.56
CA SER A 286 14.31 6.79 10.19
C SER A 286 13.46 7.92 9.59
N TYR A 287 13.19 7.88 8.27
CA TYR A 287 12.50 8.94 7.54
C TYR A 287 10.97 8.87 7.68
N THR A 288 10.41 7.66 7.59
CA THR A 288 8.96 7.43 7.56
C THR A 288 8.24 7.97 8.81
N PRO A 289 8.79 7.83 10.05
CA PRO A 289 8.19 8.47 11.23
C PRO A 289 8.16 10.01 11.16
N GLU A 290 9.18 10.64 10.58
CA GLU A 290 9.22 12.10 10.44
C GLU A 290 8.19 12.60 9.43
N VAL A 291 7.95 11.83 8.37
CA VAL A 291 6.90 12.13 7.36
C VAL A 291 5.52 12.18 8.02
N ILE A 292 5.14 11.16 8.80
CA ILE A 292 3.81 11.14 9.44
C ILE A 292 3.68 12.18 10.55
N LYS A 293 4.76 12.45 11.31
CA LYS A 293 4.78 13.54 12.31
C LYS A 293 4.58 14.91 11.65
N SER A 294 5.12 15.12 10.45
CA SER A 294 4.89 16.34 9.66
C SER A 294 3.40 16.48 9.30
N ALA A 295 2.76 15.42 8.79
CA ALA A 295 1.33 15.43 8.49
C ALA A 295 0.49 15.73 9.74
N TYR A 296 0.80 15.11 10.88
CA TYR A 296 0.12 15.37 12.15
C TYR A 296 0.24 16.83 12.60
N LYS A 297 1.42 17.44 12.44
CA LYS A 297 1.65 18.84 12.78
C LYS A 297 0.80 19.78 11.91
N GLN A 298 0.73 19.51 10.61
CA GLN A 298 -0.06 20.31 9.67
C GLN A 298 -1.57 20.22 9.95
N LEU A 299 -2.05 19.06 10.40
CA LEU A 299 -3.46 18.82 10.75
C LEU A 299 -3.85 19.29 12.17
N GLN A 300 -2.96 19.89 12.97
CA GLN A 300 -3.28 20.33 14.34
C GLN A 300 -4.46 21.31 14.41
N SER A 301 -4.66 22.12 13.38
CA SER A 301 -5.78 23.06 13.28
C SER A 301 -7.11 22.40 12.87
N ASN A 302 -7.09 21.12 12.49
CA ASN A 302 -8.25 20.33 12.08
C ASN A 302 -8.36 19.04 12.92
N PRO A 303 -8.84 19.11 14.19
CA PRO A 303 -8.81 17.97 15.12
C PRO A 303 -9.53 16.72 14.63
N SER A 304 -10.62 16.85 13.87
CA SER A 304 -11.36 15.71 13.31
C SER A 304 -10.54 14.95 12.28
N LEU A 305 -9.85 15.66 11.37
CA LEU A 305 -8.94 15.05 10.40
C LEU A 305 -7.73 14.43 11.10
N LEU A 306 -7.15 15.12 12.09
CA LEU A 306 -6.02 14.58 12.83
C LEU A 306 -6.38 13.27 13.56
N ALA A 307 -7.55 13.20 14.18
CA ALA A 307 -8.04 11.99 14.81
C ALA A 307 -8.24 10.86 13.79
N LEU A 308 -8.92 11.15 12.68
CA LEU A 308 -9.13 10.20 11.58
C LEU A 308 -7.82 9.60 11.05
N ILE A 309 -6.81 10.43 10.77
CA ILE A 309 -5.53 9.95 10.24
C ILE A 309 -4.76 9.13 11.28
N LYS A 310 -4.83 9.51 12.57
CA LYS A 310 -4.20 8.72 13.64
C LYS A 310 -4.84 7.34 13.76
N ASP A 311 -6.17 7.26 13.74
CA ASP A 311 -6.90 6.01 13.79
C ASP A 311 -6.56 5.14 12.56
N PHE A 312 -6.57 5.74 11.36
CA PHE A 312 -6.17 5.05 10.13
C PHE A 312 -4.73 4.51 10.19
N THR A 313 -3.79 5.30 10.72
CA THR A 313 -2.39 4.89 10.87
C THR A 313 -2.26 3.65 11.74
N GLN A 314 -2.92 3.64 12.92
CA GLN A 314 -2.91 2.48 13.80
C GLN A 314 -3.54 1.25 13.14
N GLY A 315 -4.70 1.45 12.51
CA GLY A 315 -5.41 0.36 11.85
C GLY A 315 -4.68 -0.20 10.63
N MET A 316 -3.94 0.63 9.90
CA MET A 316 -3.13 0.19 8.78
C MET A 316 -1.91 -0.62 9.25
N ILE A 317 -1.22 -0.20 10.31
CA ILE A 317 -0.10 -0.97 10.86
C ILE A 317 -0.57 -2.32 11.41
N MET A 318 -1.77 -2.38 11.98
CA MET A 318 -2.40 -3.63 12.39
C MET A 318 -2.54 -4.63 11.23
N LEU A 319 -2.91 -4.19 10.02
CA LEU A 319 -2.95 -5.09 8.85
C LEU A 319 -1.58 -5.73 8.60
N PHE A 320 -0.52 -4.92 8.56
CA PHE A 320 0.80 -5.43 8.23
C PHE A 320 1.34 -6.37 9.31
N THR A 321 1.06 -6.08 10.58
CA THR A 321 1.59 -6.84 11.71
C THR A 321 0.76 -8.08 12.05
N ALA A 322 -0.54 -8.10 11.74
CA ALA A 322 -1.44 -9.21 12.05
C ALA A 322 -1.74 -10.13 10.86
N HIS A 323 -1.27 -9.83 9.65
CA HIS A 323 -1.46 -10.70 8.49
C HIS A 323 -0.23 -11.60 8.27
N ARG A 324 -0.46 -12.92 8.19
CA ARG A 324 0.58 -13.94 7.98
C ARG A 324 1.50 -13.67 6.80
N ARG A 325 1.01 -12.97 5.77
CA ARG A 325 1.80 -12.60 4.58
C ARG A 325 3.13 -11.93 4.92
N TYR A 326 3.23 -11.18 6.02
CA TYR A 326 4.43 -10.42 6.37
C TYR A 326 5.44 -11.17 7.24
N HIS A 327 5.07 -12.32 7.81
CA HIS A 327 5.92 -13.14 8.69
C HIS A 327 6.56 -12.38 9.87
N LEU A 328 5.91 -11.31 10.34
CA LEU A 328 6.46 -10.47 11.41
C LEU A 328 6.31 -11.12 12.78
N VAL A 329 5.24 -11.87 13.05
CA VAL A 329 5.07 -12.58 14.32
C VAL A 329 6.19 -13.60 14.51
N GLU A 330 6.58 -14.31 13.43
CA GLU A 330 7.70 -15.25 13.42
C GLU A 330 9.04 -14.54 13.64
N LEU A 331 9.26 -13.38 13.00
CA LEU A 331 10.46 -12.56 13.22
C LEU A 331 10.63 -12.16 14.70
N PHE A 332 9.53 -11.95 15.41
CA PHE A 332 9.48 -11.50 16.79
C PHE A 332 9.15 -12.61 17.82
N ALA A 333 9.12 -13.88 17.40
CA ALA A 333 8.57 -14.98 18.20
C ALA A 333 9.26 -15.16 19.57
N GLU A 334 10.58 -15.03 19.63
CA GLU A 334 11.37 -15.19 20.87
C GLU A 334 11.02 -14.16 21.95
N GLU A 335 10.57 -12.98 21.53
CA GLU A 335 10.31 -11.85 22.43
C GLU A 335 8.82 -11.60 22.65
N GLN A 336 7.95 -12.30 21.91
CA GLN A 336 6.50 -12.09 21.92
C GLN A 336 6.14 -10.61 21.70
N TYR A 337 6.91 -9.93 20.84
CA TYR A 337 6.78 -8.47 20.65
C TYR A 337 5.49 -8.08 19.90
N LEU A 338 5.00 -8.97 19.03
CA LEU A 338 3.71 -8.85 18.34
C LEU A 338 2.74 -9.94 18.83
N PRO A 339 1.42 -9.67 18.85
CA PRO A 339 0.42 -10.68 19.14
C PRO A 339 0.46 -11.82 18.09
N PRO A 340 0.04 -13.05 18.46
CA PRO A 340 -0.08 -14.12 17.48
C PRO A 340 -1.10 -13.77 16.39
N TYR A 341 -0.93 -14.35 15.21
CA TYR A 341 -1.94 -14.26 14.15
C TYR A 341 -3.27 -14.81 14.63
N ASP A 342 -4.37 -14.21 14.18
CA ASP A 342 -5.69 -14.82 14.30
C ASP A 342 -5.70 -16.17 13.55
N GLU A 343 -6.53 -17.11 14.00
CA GLU A 343 -6.66 -18.42 13.36
C GLU A 343 -7.09 -18.30 11.89
N ASP A 344 -7.82 -17.22 11.57
CA ASP A 344 -8.35 -16.90 10.24
C ASP A 344 -7.50 -15.88 9.43
N ALA A 345 -6.39 -15.34 9.97
CA ALA A 345 -5.57 -14.26 9.38
C ALA A 345 -4.42 -14.69 8.46
#